data_AF-A0A973W9Q0-F1
#
_entry.id   AF-A0A973W9Q0-F1
#
_cell.length_a   1.000
_cell.length_b   1.000
_cell.length_c   1.000
_cell.angle_alpha   90.00
_cell.angle_beta   90.00
_cell.angle_gamma   90.00
#
_symmetry.space_group_name_H-M   'P 1'
#
loop_
_entity.id
_entity.type
_entity.pdbx_description
1 polymer ?
#
loop_
_entity_poly.entity_id
_entity_poly.type
_entity_poly.pdbx_seq_one_letter_code
_entity_poly.pdbx_strand_id
1 'polypeptide(L)'
;MLARYPEEVITVVTHPMSGLPTQCNWLPTVKEVYDACEAEMRPIQQRAARENRIKEQLLAREEADRATRPTLGQLKAKYGENWGLSVDARVEDDRKADSRQAMERVRREY
;
A
#
# COMPACT_ATOMS: atom_id res chain seq x y z
N MET A 1 9.20 37.12 4.07
CA MET A 1 8.22 36.50 3.14
C MET A 1 8.79 35.23 2.51
N LEU A 2 9.98 35.27 1.88
CA LEU A 2 10.60 34.09 1.27
C LEU A 2 11.07 32.99 2.26
N ALA A 3 11.50 33.38 3.46
CA ALA A 3 12.04 32.46 4.47
C ALA A 3 11.05 31.38 4.98
N ARG A 4 9.76 31.46 4.63
CA ARG A 4 8.74 30.47 5.02
C ARG A 4 8.61 29.33 4.03
N TYR A 5 9.15 29.48 2.83
CA TYR A 5 9.07 28.48 1.78
C TYR A 5 10.26 27.52 1.88
N PRO A 6 10.07 26.25 1.53
CA PRO A 6 11.18 25.30 1.43
C PRO A 6 12.15 25.76 0.33
N GLU A 7 13.43 25.43 0.49
CA GLU A 7 14.50 25.80 -0.44
C GLU A 7 14.19 25.37 -1.88
N GLU A 8 13.63 24.17 -2.06
CA GLU A 8 13.21 23.64 -3.35
C GLU A 8 12.28 24.58 -4.12
N VAL A 9 11.30 25.18 -3.44
CA VAL A 9 10.36 26.13 -4.06
C VAL A 9 11.06 27.42 -4.41
N ILE A 10 11.96 27.90 -3.54
CA ILE A 10 12.74 29.11 -3.82
C ILE A 10 13.61 28.87 -5.05
N THR A 11 14.34 27.76 -5.12
CA THR A 11 15.19 27.40 -6.25
C THR A 11 14.43 27.36 -7.57
N VAL A 12 13.23 26.75 -7.59
CA VAL A 12 12.39 26.70 -8.80
C VAL A 12 11.94 28.10 -9.22
N VAL A 13 11.42 28.89 -8.28
CA VAL A 13 10.91 30.24 -8.57
C VAL A 13 12.03 31.18 -9.01
N THR A 14 13.23 31.06 -8.44
CA THR A 14 14.38 31.91 -8.79
C THR A 14 15.21 31.36 -9.94
N HIS A 15 14.84 30.22 -10.54
CA HIS A 15 15.65 29.60 -11.59
C HIS A 15 15.76 30.51 -12.81
N PRO A 16 16.98 30.80 -13.32
CA PRO A 16 17.17 31.82 -14.35
C PRO A 16 16.62 31.44 -15.73
N MET A 17 16.39 30.16 -16.01
CA MET A 17 15.86 29.70 -17.32
C MET A 17 14.38 29.30 -17.30
N SER A 18 13.78 29.10 -16.13
CA SER A 18 12.42 28.54 -16.02
C SER A 18 11.56 29.17 -14.94
N GLY A 19 12.15 29.92 -14.03
CA GLY A 19 11.46 30.60 -12.95
C GLY A 19 10.93 31.97 -13.35
N LEU A 20 10.72 32.80 -12.34
CA LEU A 20 10.19 34.16 -12.48
C LEU A 20 11.03 35.07 -13.40
N PRO A 21 12.37 34.99 -13.44
CA PRO A 21 13.18 35.85 -14.33
C PRO A 21 12.87 35.70 -15.82
N THR A 22 12.37 34.55 -16.28
CA THR A 22 12.01 34.37 -17.70
C THR A 22 10.59 34.81 -18.04
N GLN A 23 9.78 35.11 -17.02
CA GLN A 23 8.38 35.52 -17.17
C GLN A 23 8.21 37.04 -17.07
N CYS A 24 9.19 37.74 -16.49
CA CYS A 24 9.17 39.18 -16.25
C CYS A 24 10.20 39.91 -17.11
N ASN A 25 9.81 41.01 -17.76
CA ASN A 25 10.73 41.87 -18.53
C ASN A 25 11.55 42.83 -17.65
N TRP A 26 11.10 43.07 -16.41
CA TRP A 26 11.74 43.93 -15.43
C TRP A 26 11.69 43.26 -14.05
N LEU A 27 12.38 43.84 -13.06
CA LEU A 27 12.44 43.29 -11.70
C LEU A 27 11.02 43.01 -11.14
N PRO A 28 10.74 41.76 -10.69
CA PRO A 28 9.44 41.39 -10.18
C PRO A 28 9.15 42.08 -8.85
N THR A 29 7.88 42.37 -8.63
CA THR A 29 7.36 42.88 -7.36
C THR A 29 7.32 41.80 -6.30
N VAL A 30 7.29 42.21 -5.03
CA VAL A 30 7.16 41.29 -3.88
C VAL A 30 5.89 40.42 -3.99
N LYS A 31 4.81 40.97 -4.56
CA LYS A 31 3.57 40.23 -4.78
C LYS A 31 3.71 39.15 -5.84
N GLU A 32 4.37 39.43 -6.96
CA GLU A 32 4.59 38.44 -8.02
C GLU A 32 5.47 37.30 -7.52
N VAL A 33 6.51 37.61 -6.74
CA VAL A 33 7.34 36.60 -6.08
C VAL A 33 6.51 35.73 -5.14
N TYR A 34 5.62 36.33 -4.35
CA TYR A 34 4.71 35.60 -3.47
C TYR A 34 3.77 34.68 -4.24
N ASP A 35 3.11 35.20 -5.26
CA ASP A 35 2.12 34.46 -6.06
C ASP A 35 2.81 33.28 -6.78
N ALA A 36 4.05 33.46 -7.25
CA ALA A 36 4.86 32.38 -7.83
C ALA A 36 5.25 31.30 -6.80
N CYS A 37 5.69 31.69 -5.61
CA CYS A 37 5.97 30.73 -4.53
C CYS A 37 4.72 29.96 -4.09
N GLU A 38 3.56 30.62 -4.03
CA GLU A 38 2.29 29.94 -3.72
C GLU A 38 1.85 28.98 -4.82
N ALA A 39 2.09 29.33 -6.09
CA ALA A 39 1.80 28.46 -7.23
C ALA A 39 2.59 27.14 -7.15
N GLU A 40 3.88 27.21 -6.80
CA GLU A 40 4.75 26.03 -6.61
C GLU A 40 4.45 25.26 -5.32
N MET A 41 4.01 25.94 -4.26
CA MET A 41 3.60 25.26 -3.01
C MET A 41 2.29 24.50 -3.15
N ARG A 42 1.36 24.97 -3.98
CA ARG A 42 0.03 24.35 -4.16
C ARG A 42 0.09 22.85 -4.48
N PRO A 43 0.87 22.35 -5.46
CA PRO A 43 0.96 20.92 -5.73
C PRO A 43 1.53 20.12 -4.54
N ILE A 44 2.49 20.69 -3.81
CA ILE A 44 3.08 20.06 -2.62
C ILE A 44 2.00 19.87 -1.54
N GLN A 45 1.24 20.93 -1.25
CA GLN A 45 0.16 20.88 -0.27
C GLN A 45 -0.95 19.91 -0.69
N GLN A 46 -1.32 19.89 -1.98
CA GLN A 46 -2.32 18.97 -2.51
C GLN A 46 -1.88 17.50 -2.39
N ARG A 47 -0.61 17.21 -2.67
CA ARG A 47 -0.03 15.88 -2.50
C ARG A 47 -0.06 15.45 -1.03
N ALA A 48 0.40 16.31 -0.12
CA ALA A 48 0.37 16.03 1.32
C ALA A 48 -1.06 15.77 1.83
N ALA A 49 -2.02 16.61 1.43
CA ALA A 49 -3.42 16.43 1.80
C ALA A 49 -4.00 15.11 1.24
N ARG A 50 -3.63 14.74 0.00
CA ARG A 50 -4.05 13.46 -0.60
C ARG A 50 -3.47 12.27 0.15
N GLU A 51 -2.18 12.31 0.47
CA GLU A 51 -1.52 11.24 1.23
C GLU A 51 -2.13 11.06 2.61
N ASN A 52 -2.44 12.14 3.32
CA ASN A 52 -3.11 12.08 4.61
C ASN A 52 -4.49 11.42 4.50
N ARG A 53 -5.29 11.78 3.50
CA ARG A 53 -6.58 11.10 3.26
C ARG A 53 -6.42 9.60 2.98
N ILE A 54 -5.40 9.21 2.22
CA ILE A 54 -5.12 7.79 1.95
C ILE A 54 -4.73 7.07 3.25
N LYS A 55 -3.88 7.67 4.07
CA LYS A 55 -3.46 7.11 5.37
C LYS A 55 -4.66 6.92 6.29
N GLU A 56 -5.52 7.93 6.42
CA GLU A 56 -6.76 7.86 7.22
C GLU A 56 -7.68 6.73 6.73
N GLN A 57 -7.86 6.60 5.42
CA GLN A 57 -8.68 5.52 4.85
C GLN A 57 -8.09 4.14 5.09
N LEU A 58 -6.77 3.98 5.00
CA LEU A 58 -6.09 2.71 5.29
C LEU A 58 -6.20 2.34 6.77
N LEU A 59 -6.00 3.30 7.68
CA LEU A 59 -6.15 3.08 9.12
C LEU A 59 -7.58 2.66 9.47
N ALA A 60 -8.60 3.35 8.93
CA ALA A 60 -9.98 3.00 9.16
C ALA A 60 -10.33 1.58 8.65
N ARG A 61 -9.78 1.17 7.51
CA ARG A 61 -9.94 -0.20 6.99
C ARG A 61 -9.26 -1.22 7.89
N GLU A 62 -8.03 -0.93 8.32
CA GLU A 62 -7.29 -1.82 9.21
C GLU A 62 -8.00 -1.99 10.56
N GLU A 63 -8.56 -0.92 11.12
CA GLU A 63 -9.36 -0.97 12.34
C GLU A 63 -10.64 -1.79 12.16
N ALA A 64 -11.34 -1.63 11.03
CA ALA A 64 -12.52 -2.43 10.71
C ALA A 64 -12.18 -3.92 10.53
N ASP A 65 -11.06 -4.23 9.86
CA ASP A 65 -10.57 -5.59 9.70
C ASP A 65 -10.17 -6.20 11.06
N ARG A 66 -9.49 -5.43 11.92
CA ARG A 66 -9.17 -5.89 13.29
C ARG A 66 -10.43 -6.12 14.12
N ALA A 67 -11.45 -5.30 13.97
CA ALA A 67 -12.71 -5.45 14.70
C ALA A 67 -13.50 -6.71 14.28
N THR A 68 -13.41 -7.09 13.00
CA THR A 68 -14.10 -8.27 12.45
C THR A 68 -13.27 -9.56 12.55
N ARG A 69 -11.95 -9.45 12.72
CA ARG A 69 -11.05 -10.60 12.81
C ARG A 69 -11.37 -11.43 14.06
N PRO A 70 -11.77 -12.72 13.89
CA PRO A 70 -12.06 -13.57 15.02
C PRO A 70 -10.81 -13.78 15.88
N THR A 71 -11.01 -13.81 17.19
CA THR A 71 -9.92 -14.08 18.14
C THR A 71 -9.46 -15.54 18.04
N LEU A 72 -8.25 -15.81 18.53
CA LEU A 72 -7.65 -17.16 18.50
C LEU A 72 -8.55 -18.21 19.19
N GLY A 73 -9.18 -17.85 20.31
CA GLY A 73 -10.14 -18.70 21.02
C GLY A 73 -11.42 -18.95 20.23
N GLN A 74 -11.95 -17.93 19.53
CA GLN A 74 -13.13 -18.08 18.67
C GLN A 74 -12.86 -18.99 17.47
N LEU A 75 -11.66 -18.89 16.88
CA LEU A 75 -11.26 -19.79 15.80
C LEU A 75 -11.09 -21.23 16.30
N LYS A 76 -10.46 -21.44 17.46
CA LYS A 76 -10.31 -22.76 18.08
C LYS A 76 -11.68 -23.37 18.45
N ALA A 77 -12.63 -22.56 18.92
CA ALA A 77 -13.99 -23.01 19.20
C ALA A 77 -14.76 -23.41 17.94
N LYS A 78 -14.54 -22.70 16.81
CA LYS A 78 -15.23 -22.96 15.54
C LYS A 78 -14.67 -24.16 14.78
N TYR A 79 -13.34 -24.37 14.82
CA TYR A 79 -12.65 -25.36 13.99
C TYR A 79 -11.98 -26.49 14.78
N GLY A 80 -12.07 -26.48 16.12
CA GLY A 80 -11.44 -27.46 17.00
C GLY A 80 -9.93 -27.24 17.18
N GLU A 81 -9.29 -28.14 17.93
CA GLU A 81 -7.85 -28.08 18.26
C GLU A 81 -6.95 -28.17 17.02
N ASN A 82 -7.41 -28.89 15.99
CA ASN A 82 -6.66 -29.09 14.75
C ASN A 82 -7.09 -28.14 13.61
N TRP A 83 -7.83 -27.07 13.92
CA TRP A 83 -8.20 -26.03 12.94
C TRP A 83 -8.93 -26.55 11.69
N GLY A 84 -9.65 -27.67 11.82
CA GLY A 84 -10.33 -28.33 10.70
C GLY A 84 -9.41 -29.13 9.77
N LEU A 85 -8.12 -29.28 10.08
CA LEU A 85 -7.21 -30.18 9.37
C LEU A 85 -7.41 -31.59 9.93
N SER A 86 -7.97 -32.51 9.14
CA SER A 86 -8.02 -33.92 9.53
C SER A 86 -6.65 -34.56 9.32
N VAL A 87 -6.15 -35.26 10.34
CA VAL A 87 -4.92 -36.08 10.24
C VAL A 87 -5.13 -37.20 9.21
N ASP A 88 -6.37 -37.62 9.01
CA ASP A 88 -6.76 -38.71 8.11
C ASP A 88 -6.61 -38.38 6.62
N ALA A 89 -6.50 -37.10 6.24
CA ALA A 89 -6.32 -36.72 4.83
C ALA A 89 -5.01 -37.26 4.23
N ARG A 90 -3.94 -37.35 5.05
CA ARG A 90 -2.67 -37.98 4.62
C ARG A 90 -2.80 -39.51 4.53
N VAL A 91 -3.51 -40.12 5.47
CA VAL A 91 -3.71 -41.58 5.53
C VAL A 91 -4.57 -42.09 4.36
N GLU A 92 -5.56 -41.32 3.94
CA GLU A 92 -6.40 -41.60 2.76
C GLU A 92 -5.62 -41.56 1.43
N ASP A 93 -4.73 -40.58 1.26
CA ASP A 93 -3.89 -40.45 0.07
C ASP A 93 -2.83 -41.56 0.00
N ASP A 94 -2.22 -41.91 1.13
CA ASP A 94 -1.24 -43.01 1.22
C ASP A 94 -1.89 -44.37 0.88
N ARG A 95 -3.12 -44.63 1.39
CA ARG A 95 -3.89 -45.85 1.06
C ARG A 95 -4.32 -45.90 -0.43
N LYS A 96 -4.64 -44.76 -1.04
CA LYS A 96 -4.98 -44.66 -2.47
C LYS A 96 -3.76 -44.83 -3.37
N ALA A 97 -2.58 -44.39 -2.93
CA ALA A 97 -1.32 -44.60 -3.63
C ALA A 97 -0.94 -46.10 -3.65
N ASP A 98 -1.02 -46.77 -2.50
CA ASP A 98 -0.72 -48.21 -2.38
C ASP A 98 -1.68 -49.09 -3.21
N SER A 99 -2.97 -48.80 -3.18
CA SER A 99 -3.98 -49.56 -3.96
C SER A 99 -3.83 -49.36 -5.48
N ARG A 100 -3.39 -48.19 -5.94
CA ARG A 100 -3.06 -47.95 -7.36
C ARG A 100 -1.82 -48.73 -7.79
N GLN A 101 -0.79 -48.75 -6.95
CA GLN A 101 0.43 -49.52 -7.20
C GLN A 101 0.18 -51.03 -7.21
N ALA A 102 -0.71 -51.52 -6.33
CA ALA A 102 -1.12 -52.92 -6.30
C ALA A 102 -1.86 -53.34 -7.58
N MET A 103 -2.80 -52.52 -8.07
CA MET A 103 -3.50 -52.79 -9.34
C MET A 103 -2.57 -52.74 -10.56
N GLU A 104 -1.58 -51.85 -10.55
CA GLU A 104 -0.61 -51.72 -11.65
C GLU A 104 0.36 -52.92 -11.71
N ARG A 105 0.70 -53.51 -10.56
CA ARG A 105 1.48 -54.77 -10.50
C ARG A 105 0.70 -55.96 -11.05
N VAL A 106 -0.56 -56.12 -10.66
CA VAL A 106 -1.44 -57.20 -11.15
C VAL A 106 -1.67 -57.10 -12.66
N ARG A 107 -1.74 -55.89 -13.21
CA ARG A 107 -1.90 -55.65 -14.66
C ARG A 107 -0.65 -55.99 -15.47
N ARG A 108 0.52 -56.11 -14.83
CA ARG A 108 1.81 -56.38 -15.48
C ARG A 108 2.15 -57.88 -15.55
N GLU A 109 1.38 -58.72 -14.86
CA GLU A 109 1.59 -60.17 -14.74
C GLU A 109 0.66 -61.00 -15.67
N TYR A 110 -0.16 -60.35 -16.50
CA TYR A 110 -0.94 -60.95 -17.60
C TYR A 110 -0.45 -60.43 -18.95
#